data_AF-A0A2K1IEU5-F1
#
_entry.id   AF-A0A2K1IEU5-F1
#
_cell.length_a   1.000
_cell.length_b   1.000
_cell.length_c   1.000
_cell.angle_alpha   90.00
_cell.angle_beta   90.00
_cell.angle_gamma   90.00
#
_symmetry.space_group_name_H-M   'P 1'
#
loop_
_entity.id
_entity.type
_entity.pdbx_description
1 polymer ?
#
loop_
_entity_poly.entity_id
_entity_poly.type
_entity_poly.pdbx_seq_one_letter_code
_entity_poly.pdbx_strand_id
1 'polypeptide(L)'
;MYPFLHLLPNGNIYIFANRDSIELNYNTDTVANSFSLVEVLVCGGANEAAFLDPDARYPASQTCGQIDVGAKQPEWVMEDMPVRRTMGDMVNLPDGDVLIINGADKGSQGNRFTVLAAASIPRVYHSTANLLSDGRDLVAGSNTHAYYELNGLFPTELRVEAYSPAYLAANKNNIRPMYAYASGSIRYGRTFTMTFMVERLQGAFEVNMLSAPFATHSYSMGQRMLKLKVTEAVLDDGGIYSITVTAPPNANVAPPSYYMLFPVQDGVPGRAIWVRMR
;
A
#
# COMPACT_ATOMS: atom_id res chain seq x y z
N MET A 1 3.90 -8.41 19.21
CA MET A 1 3.11 -9.05 18.14
C MET A 1 1.96 -8.12 17.82
N TYR A 2 1.83 -7.69 16.56
CA TYR A 2 0.80 -6.75 16.13
C TYR A 2 -0.21 -7.52 15.26
N PRO A 3 -1.48 -7.67 15.68
CA PRO A 3 -2.49 -8.29 14.83
C PRO A 3 -2.81 -7.36 13.66
N PHE A 4 -2.93 -7.92 12.46
CA PHE A 4 -3.29 -7.14 11.26
C PHE A 4 -4.81 -7.01 11.21
N LEU A 5 -5.31 -5.78 11.37
CA LEU A 5 -6.73 -5.48 11.57
C LEU A 5 -7.27 -4.63 10.41
N HIS A 6 -8.20 -5.19 9.64
CA HIS A 6 -8.77 -4.54 8.46
C HIS A 6 -10.30 -4.44 8.59
N LEU A 7 -10.86 -3.23 8.64
CA LEU A 7 -12.30 -3.02 8.49
C LEU A 7 -12.70 -3.30 7.03
N LEU A 8 -13.55 -4.31 6.85
CA LEU A 8 -14.06 -4.78 5.56
C LEU A 8 -15.29 -3.97 5.07
N PRO A 9 -15.63 -4.01 3.77
CA PRO A 9 -16.79 -3.32 3.16
C PRO A 9 -18.16 -3.49 3.83
N ASN A 10 -18.34 -4.55 4.61
CA ASN A 10 -19.57 -4.89 5.32
C ASN A 10 -19.63 -4.35 6.76
N GLY A 11 -18.50 -3.88 7.32
CA GLY A 11 -18.38 -3.43 8.70
C GLY A 11 -17.76 -4.46 9.65
N ASN A 12 -17.44 -5.67 9.18
CA ASN A 12 -16.73 -6.67 9.96
C ASN A 12 -15.23 -6.35 10.00
N ILE A 13 -14.54 -6.90 11.01
CA ILE A 13 -13.10 -6.77 11.18
C ILE A 13 -12.46 -8.07 10.72
N TYR A 14 -11.68 -8.03 9.64
CA TYR A 14 -10.75 -9.10 9.32
C TYR A 14 -9.55 -9.00 10.23
N ILE A 15 -9.27 -10.08 10.97
CA ILE A 15 -8.17 -10.22 11.92
C ILE A 15 -7.25 -11.31 11.38
N PHE A 16 -6.02 -10.96 11.03
CA PHE A 16 -4.95 -11.94 10.78
C PHE A 16 -3.95 -11.93 11.94
N ALA A 17 -3.73 -13.11 12.52
CA ALA A 17 -2.83 -13.31 13.66
C ALA A 17 -2.04 -14.62 13.50
N ASN A 18 -0.74 -14.49 13.19
CA ASN A 18 0.27 -15.55 13.00
C ASN A 18 -0.03 -16.59 11.91
N ARG A 19 -1.07 -17.40 12.11
CA ARG A 19 -1.43 -18.56 11.28
C ARG A 19 -2.93 -18.58 10.93
N ASP A 20 -3.74 -17.88 11.71
CA ASP A 20 -5.19 -17.87 11.59
C ASP A 20 -5.69 -16.52 11.07
N SER A 21 -6.72 -16.58 10.23
CA SER A 21 -7.46 -15.43 9.72
C SER A 21 -8.94 -15.60 10.00
N ILE A 22 -9.58 -14.63 10.66
CA ILE A 22 -11.03 -14.62 10.89
C ILE A 22 -11.65 -13.31 10.41
N GLU A 23 -12.82 -13.41 9.78
CA GLU A 23 -13.73 -12.28 9.61
C GLU A 23 -14.66 -12.23 10.83
N LEU A 24 -14.53 -11.21 11.69
CA LEU A 24 -15.34 -11.05 12.90
C LEU A 24 -16.39 -9.94 12.75
N ASN A 25 -17.67 -10.29 12.86
CA ASN A 25 -18.71 -9.29 13.15
C ASN A 25 -18.70 -8.95 14.64
N TYR A 26 -18.03 -7.86 15.00
CA TYR A 26 -17.88 -7.41 16.39
C TYR A 26 -19.21 -7.00 17.07
N ASN A 27 -20.31 -6.86 16.32
CA ASN A 27 -21.64 -6.54 16.86
C ASN A 27 -22.45 -7.78 17.26
N THR A 28 -22.14 -8.94 16.67
CA THR A 28 -22.87 -10.21 16.90
C THR A 28 -21.99 -11.33 17.43
N ASP A 29 -20.67 -11.12 17.48
CA ASP A 29 -19.64 -12.09 17.87
C ASP A 29 -19.67 -13.37 17.00
N THR A 30 -19.85 -13.19 15.68
CA THR A 30 -19.98 -14.29 14.71
C THR A 30 -19.05 -14.11 13.51
N VAL A 31 -18.58 -15.24 12.96
CA VAL A 31 -17.83 -15.29 11.68
C VAL A 31 -18.79 -15.17 10.48
N ALA A 32 -18.37 -14.46 9.43
CA ALA A 32 -19.09 -14.29 8.16
C ALA A 32 -18.19 -14.63 6.94
N ASN A 33 -18.74 -14.66 5.70
CA ASN A 33 -18.07 -15.23 4.51
C ASN A 33 -18.72 -14.83 3.13
N SER A 34 -18.93 -13.55 2.77
CA SER A 34 -19.60 -13.25 1.45
C SER A 34 -19.55 -11.80 0.89
N PHE A 35 -18.49 -11.36 0.19
CA PHE A 35 -18.43 -9.98 -0.37
C PHE A 35 -17.87 -9.89 -1.81
N SER A 36 -17.58 -8.66 -2.26
CA SER A 36 -16.85 -8.35 -3.50
C SER A 36 -15.34 -8.49 -3.28
N LEU A 37 -14.56 -8.68 -4.36
CA LEU A 37 -13.09 -8.75 -4.33
C LEU A 37 -12.46 -7.74 -3.34
N VAL A 38 -11.82 -8.26 -2.29
CA VAL A 38 -11.00 -7.53 -1.34
C VAL A 38 -9.72 -8.33 -1.13
N GLU A 39 -8.65 -7.89 -1.80
CA GLU A 39 -7.36 -8.56 -1.68
C GLU A 39 -6.61 -8.10 -0.42
N VAL A 40 -6.10 -9.08 0.33
CA VAL A 40 -5.15 -8.88 1.42
C VAL A 40 -3.87 -9.63 1.06
N LEU A 41 -2.71 -8.95 1.21
CA LEU A 41 -1.39 -9.51 0.95
C LEU A 41 -0.55 -9.48 2.24
N VAL A 42 -0.01 -10.63 2.63
CA VAL A 42 0.80 -10.80 3.85
C VAL A 42 2.09 -11.53 3.50
N CYS A 43 3.24 -10.85 3.61
CA CYS A 43 4.55 -11.43 3.30
C CYS A 43 5.52 -11.43 4.49
N GLY A 44 6.31 -12.50 4.62
CA GLY A 44 7.49 -12.55 5.49
C GLY A 44 7.19 -12.78 6.97
N GLY A 45 7.85 -12.00 7.84
CA GLY A 45 7.80 -12.16 9.30
C GLY A 45 8.89 -13.10 9.85
N ALA A 46 8.79 -13.41 11.14
CA ALA A 46 9.76 -14.26 11.85
C ALA A 46 9.06 -15.43 12.56
N ASN A 47 9.83 -16.48 12.88
CA ASN A 47 9.35 -17.58 13.73
C ASN A 47 9.05 -17.07 15.15
N GLU A 48 8.03 -17.61 15.81
CA GLU A 48 7.65 -17.30 17.18
C GLU A 48 8.82 -17.45 18.17
N ALA A 49 9.65 -18.50 18.00
CA ALA A 49 10.84 -18.74 18.81
C ALA A 49 11.94 -17.68 18.64
N ALA A 50 11.93 -16.89 17.55
CA ALA A 50 12.93 -15.85 17.30
C ALA A 50 12.86 -14.71 18.33
N PHE A 51 11.71 -14.50 18.99
CA PHE A 51 11.60 -13.53 20.08
C PHE A 51 12.46 -13.90 21.31
N LEU A 52 12.79 -15.19 21.48
CA LEU A 52 13.59 -15.70 22.58
C LEU A 52 15.08 -15.89 22.21
N ASP A 53 15.48 -15.53 20.98
CA ASP A 53 16.84 -15.69 20.49
C ASP A 53 17.57 -14.34 20.33
N PRO A 54 18.38 -13.91 21.32
CA PRO A 54 19.10 -12.64 21.25
C PRO A 54 20.19 -12.62 20.15
N ASP A 55 20.61 -13.79 19.67
CA ASP A 55 21.59 -13.92 18.59
C ASP A 55 20.93 -13.86 17.18
N ALA A 56 19.59 -13.73 17.12
CA ALA A 56 18.79 -13.58 15.89
C ALA A 56 19.08 -14.62 14.78
N ARG A 57 19.31 -15.88 15.15
CA ARG A 57 19.74 -16.96 14.22
C ARG A 57 18.62 -17.53 13.38
N TYR A 58 17.37 -17.34 13.80
CA TYR A 58 16.19 -17.81 13.06
C TYR A 58 15.98 -16.97 11.78
N PRO A 59 16.02 -17.57 10.57
CA PRO A 59 15.76 -16.84 9.35
C PRO A 59 14.31 -16.33 9.30
N ALA A 60 14.11 -15.15 8.71
CA ALA A 60 12.79 -14.64 8.38
C ALA A 60 12.08 -15.55 7.35
N SER A 61 10.75 -15.52 7.29
CA SER A 61 10.02 -16.30 6.29
C SER A 61 10.26 -15.78 4.86
N GLN A 62 10.18 -16.68 3.87
CA GLN A 62 9.99 -16.31 2.46
C GLN A 62 8.51 -16.22 2.09
N THR A 63 7.63 -16.96 2.79
CA THR A 63 6.21 -17.07 2.42
C THR A 63 5.55 -15.71 2.26
N CYS A 64 4.88 -15.52 1.12
CA CYS A 64 3.83 -14.52 0.98
C CYS A 64 2.51 -15.18 0.59
N GLY A 65 1.44 -14.77 1.27
CA GLY A 65 0.07 -15.18 0.99
C GLY A 65 -0.75 -14.02 0.45
N GLN A 66 -1.48 -14.27 -0.64
CA GLN A 66 -2.52 -13.42 -1.20
C GLN A 66 -3.86 -14.10 -0.96
N ILE A 67 -4.87 -13.36 -0.51
CA ILE A 67 -6.23 -13.88 -0.27
C ILE A 67 -7.29 -12.85 -0.67
N ASP A 68 -8.29 -13.29 -1.44
CA ASP A 68 -9.53 -12.54 -1.62
C ASP A 68 -10.47 -12.85 -0.44
N VAL A 69 -10.50 -11.96 0.54
CA VAL A 69 -11.40 -12.09 1.70
C VAL A 69 -12.86 -11.75 1.36
N GLY A 70 -13.13 -11.31 0.12
CA GLY A 70 -14.47 -11.19 -0.43
C GLY A 70 -15.03 -12.53 -0.95
N ALA A 71 -14.17 -13.47 -1.34
CA ALA A 71 -14.60 -14.72 -1.98
C ALA A 71 -15.57 -15.52 -1.08
N LYS A 72 -16.50 -16.26 -1.70
CA LYS A 72 -17.47 -17.12 -0.97
C LYS A 72 -16.79 -18.24 -0.16
N GLN A 73 -15.57 -18.59 -0.56
CA GLN A 73 -14.66 -19.51 0.12
C GLN A 73 -13.27 -18.87 -0.06
N PRO A 74 -12.80 -18.05 0.91
CA PRO A 74 -11.49 -17.41 0.83
C PRO A 74 -10.37 -18.46 0.90
N GLU A 75 -9.54 -18.53 -0.14
CA GLU A 75 -8.38 -19.41 -0.22
C GLU A 75 -7.08 -18.60 -0.29
N TRP A 76 -6.04 -19.08 0.39
CA TRP A 76 -4.71 -18.49 0.37
C TRP A 76 -3.92 -18.95 -0.85
N VAL A 77 -3.63 -18.04 -1.78
CA VAL A 77 -2.64 -18.24 -2.83
C VAL A 77 -1.26 -17.95 -2.25
N MET A 78 -0.45 -18.99 -2.10
CA MET A 78 0.87 -18.92 -1.46
C MET A 78 2.01 -18.97 -2.50
N GLU A 79 3.01 -18.12 -2.31
CA GLU A 79 4.29 -18.12 -3.03
C GLU A 79 5.46 -17.75 -2.10
N ASP A 80 6.70 -17.85 -2.60
CA ASP A 80 7.89 -17.40 -1.86
C ASP A 80 8.44 -16.09 -2.41
N MET A 81 8.72 -15.14 -1.51
CA MET A 81 9.50 -13.95 -1.80
C MET A 81 10.93 -14.32 -2.24
N PRO A 82 11.52 -13.62 -3.22
CA PRO A 82 12.92 -13.79 -3.60
C PRO A 82 13.90 -13.33 -2.51
N VAL A 83 13.43 -12.49 -1.59
CA VAL A 83 14.18 -11.85 -0.51
C VAL A 83 13.45 -12.14 0.79
N ARG A 84 14.14 -12.69 1.79
CA ARG A 84 13.55 -12.90 3.13
C ARG A 84 13.35 -11.53 3.77
N ARG A 85 12.25 -11.34 4.51
CA ARG A 85 12.04 -10.10 5.28
C ARG A 85 11.30 -10.36 6.58
N THR A 86 11.95 -10.01 7.68
CA THR A 86 11.28 -9.60 8.92
C THR A 86 11.57 -8.12 9.14
N MET A 87 10.68 -7.41 9.83
CA MET A 87 10.76 -5.96 10.05
C MET A 87 10.85 -5.15 8.73
N GLY A 88 10.20 -5.62 7.67
CA GLY A 88 10.00 -4.87 6.43
C GLY A 88 8.75 -4.00 6.49
N ASP A 89 8.66 -3.02 5.61
CA ASP A 89 7.46 -2.20 5.42
C ASP A 89 6.83 -2.54 4.05
N MET A 90 5.50 -2.65 4.02
CA MET A 90 4.72 -2.86 2.79
C MET A 90 3.89 -1.60 2.51
N VAL A 91 4.05 -1.01 1.32
CA VAL A 91 3.39 0.24 0.93
C VAL A 91 2.60 0.02 -0.37
N ASN A 92 1.33 0.38 -0.39
CA ASN A 92 0.52 0.35 -1.60
C ASN A 92 0.90 1.52 -2.51
N LEU A 93 1.21 1.24 -3.78
CA LEU A 93 1.57 2.25 -4.76
C LEU A 93 0.35 2.73 -5.58
N PRO A 94 0.41 3.93 -6.21
CA PRO A 94 -0.71 4.50 -6.95
C PRO A 94 -1.11 3.76 -8.23
N ASP A 95 -0.20 2.99 -8.83
CA ASP A 95 -0.43 2.18 -10.04
C ASP A 95 -1.14 0.84 -9.75
N GLY A 96 -1.03 0.36 -8.51
CA GLY A 96 -1.65 -0.88 -8.04
C GLY A 96 -0.65 -1.88 -7.43
N ASP A 97 0.65 -1.66 -7.63
CA ASP A 97 1.71 -2.51 -7.07
C ASP A 97 1.85 -2.32 -5.54
N VAL A 98 2.54 -3.26 -4.89
CA VAL A 98 2.91 -3.17 -3.47
C VAL A 98 4.43 -3.18 -3.34
N LEU A 99 4.99 -2.06 -2.88
CA LEU A 99 6.41 -1.96 -2.55
C LEU A 99 6.68 -2.70 -1.24
N ILE A 100 7.59 -3.68 -1.28
CA ILE A 100 8.11 -4.35 -0.08
C ILE A 100 9.57 -3.92 0.15
N ILE A 101 9.78 -3.10 1.18
CA ILE A 101 11.05 -2.43 1.50
C ILE A 101 11.47 -2.73 2.94
N ASN A 102 12.69 -2.35 3.34
CA ASN A 102 13.25 -2.55 4.69
C ASN A 102 13.39 -4.05 5.11
N GLY A 103 13.96 -4.33 6.28
CA GLY A 103 14.17 -5.69 6.79
C GLY A 103 15.42 -6.42 6.27
N ALA A 104 15.57 -7.70 6.63
CA ALA A 104 16.78 -8.51 6.41
C ALA A 104 16.54 -9.93 5.83
N ASP A 105 17.54 -10.41 5.09
CA ASP A 105 17.50 -11.38 3.97
C ASP A 105 18.12 -12.77 4.35
N LYS A 106 18.37 -13.84 3.55
CA LYS A 106 18.65 -14.08 2.11
C LYS A 106 17.85 -15.22 1.47
N GLY A 107 17.57 -15.13 0.16
CA GLY A 107 16.64 -16.05 -0.53
C GLY A 107 16.79 -16.20 -2.06
N SER A 108 15.73 -16.76 -2.66
CA SER A 108 15.47 -17.07 -4.09
C SER A 108 14.15 -17.85 -4.16
N GLN A 109 13.25 -17.77 -5.16
CA GLN A 109 13.01 -16.87 -6.30
C GLN A 109 11.56 -17.16 -6.83
N GLY A 110 10.86 -16.20 -7.45
CA GLY A 110 9.50 -16.40 -7.98
C GLY A 110 9.09 -15.42 -9.09
N ASN A 111 7.94 -15.66 -9.74
CA ASN A 111 7.52 -14.96 -10.96
C ASN A 111 6.78 -13.62 -10.74
N ARG A 112 6.20 -13.35 -9.56
CA ARG A 112 5.43 -12.10 -9.32
C ARG A 112 6.30 -10.95 -8.76
N PHE A 113 7.42 -11.26 -8.12
CA PHE A 113 8.27 -10.25 -7.46
C PHE A 113 9.42 -9.76 -8.34
N THR A 114 9.56 -8.45 -8.48
CA THR A 114 10.76 -7.81 -9.05
C THR A 114 11.68 -7.30 -7.94
N VAL A 115 12.95 -7.71 -7.96
CA VAL A 115 13.95 -7.18 -7.02
C VAL A 115 14.46 -5.83 -7.52
N LEU A 116 14.27 -4.79 -6.71
CA LEU A 116 14.67 -3.41 -6.99
C LEU A 116 16.13 -3.16 -6.59
N ALA A 117 16.69 -2.02 -7.01
CA ALA A 117 18.03 -1.60 -6.62
C ALA A 117 18.13 -1.46 -5.09
N ALA A 118 19.16 -2.06 -4.49
CA ALA A 118 19.35 -2.05 -3.04
C ALA A 118 19.75 -0.66 -2.52
N ALA A 119 19.16 -0.24 -1.40
CA ALA A 119 19.57 0.95 -0.67
C ALA A 119 20.96 0.76 -0.04
N SER A 120 21.73 1.84 0.10
CA SER A 120 23.03 1.85 0.77
C SER A 120 22.92 1.97 2.29
N ILE A 121 21.74 2.32 2.81
CA ILE A 121 21.43 2.46 4.23
C ILE A 121 20.59 1.25 4.68
N PRO A 122 21.02 0.48 5.70
CA PRO A 122 20.22 -0.59 6.27
C PRO A 122 19.04 0.00 7.06
N ARG A 123 17.84 -0.50 6.79
CA ARG A 123 16.59 -0.10 7.45
C ARG A 123 16.00 -1.31 8.16
N VAL A 124 16.09 -1.34 9.48
CA VAL A 124 15.73 -2.48 10.34
C VAL A 124 14.74 -2.03 11.43
N TYR A 125 14.76 -2.61 12.64
CA TYR A 125 13.80 -2.29 13.71
C TYR A 125 13.63 -0.77 13.95
N HIS A 126 12.39 -0.31 14.12
CA HIS A 126 12.00 1.11 14.09
C HIS A 126 12.25 1.85 12.75
N SER A 127 12.33 1.17 11.59
CA SER A 127 12.09 1.81 10.29
C SER A 127 10.62 2.17 10.10
N THR A 128 10.34 2.98 9.08
CA THR A 128 9.01 3.22 8.54
C THR A 128 9.11 3.62 7.07
N ALA A 129 8.08 3.30 6.27
CA ALA A 129 7.93 3.75 4.88
C ALA A 129 6.50 4.26 4.63
N ASN A 130 6.35 5.41 3.95
CA ASN A 130 5.05 6.01 3.65
C ASN A 130 5.04 6.68 2.26
N LEU A 131 3.98 6.44 1.48
CA LEU A 131 3.77 7.07 0.17
C LEU A 131 3.56 8.59 0.27
N LEU A 132 4.20 9.34 -0.63
CA LEU A 132 4.06 10.78 -0.80
C LEU A 132 3.10 11.14 -1.94
N SER A 133 2.51 12.34 -1.88
CA SER A 133 1.59 12.84 -2.90
C SER A 133 2.23 13.16 -4.26
N ASP A 134 3.54 12.97 -4.43
CA ASP A 134 4.22 13.00 -5.75
C ASP A 134 4.59 11.62 -6.31
N GLY A 135 4.15 10.54 -5.64
CA GLY A 135 4.32 9.15 -6.07
C GLY A 135 5.62 8.50 -5.61
N ARG A 136 6.42 9.17 -4.76
CA ARG A 136 7.63 8.61 -4.12
C ARG A 136 7.31 8.05 -2.74
N ASP A 137 8.16 7.16 -2.23
CA ASP A 137 8.02 6.60 -0.89
C ASP A 137 9.06 7.18 0.06
N LEU A 138 8.60 7.83 1.12
CA LEU A 138 9.46 8.38 2.17
C LEU A 138 9.91 7.24 3.09
N VAL A 139 11.22 7.03 3.20
CA VAL A 139 11.84 5.97 4.03
C VAL A 139 12.65 6.62 5.14
N ALA A 140 12.33 6.28 6.39
CA ALA A 140 12.91 6.94 7.57
C ALA A 140 13.23 5.96 8.70
N GLY A 141 14.12 6.40 9.60
CA GLY A 141 14.55 5.65 10.76
C GLY A 141 15.42 4.43 10.45
N SER A 142 16.20 4.00 11.43
CA SER A 142 15.90 2.80 12.21
C SER A 142 16.70 2.87 13.51
N ASN A 143 16.30 2.14 14.55
CA ASN A 143 17.05 2.06 15.80
C ASN A 143 16.84 0.71 16.48
N THR A 144 17.85 -0.17 16.42
CA THR A 144 17.85 -1.44 17.15
C THR A 144 18.20 -1.28 18.64
N HIS A 145 18.64 -0.08 19.06
CA HIS A 145 19.21 0.17 20.38
C HIS A 145 18.19 0.80 21.33
N ALA A 146 18.36 0.58 22.65
CA ALA A 146 17.48 1.14 23.68
C ALA A 146 17.58 2.68 23.82
N TYR A 147 18.68 3.26 23.31
CA TYR A 147 18.97 4.70 23.28
C TYR A 147 19.51 5.08 21.89
N TYR A 148 19.96 6.32 21.71
CA TYR A 148 20.73 6.70 20.52
C TYR A 148 22.14 6.10 20.57
N GLU A 149 22.52 5.36 19.54
CA GLU A 149 23.86 4.81 19.35
C GLU A 149 24.30 5.12 17.92
N LEU A 150 25.45 5.77 17.74
CA LEU A 150 25.92 6.28 16.43
C LEU A 150 27.14 5.54 15.87
N ASN A 151 27.76 4.66 16.66
CA ASN A 151 29.00 3.94 16.34
C ASN A 151 28.85 2.40 16.39
N GLY A 152 27.70 1.90 16.86
CA GLY A 152 27.40 0.48 16.94
C GLY A 152 27.03 -0.16 15.59
N LEU A 153 26.86 -1.49 15.59
CA LEU A 153 26.25 -2.20 14.46
C LEU A 153 24.78 -1.79 14.32
N PHE A 154 24.33 -1.48 13.10
CA PHE A 154 23.04 -0.84 12.82
C PHE A 154 22.82 0.41 13.71
N PRO A 155 23.64 1.47 13.55
CA PRO A 155 23.52 2.67 14.35
C PRO A 155 22.18 3.38 14.09
N THR A 156 21.74 4.21 15.02
CA THR A 156 20.48 4.95 14.92
C THR A 156 20.47 5.86 13.70
N GLU A 157 19.68 5.50 12.70
CA GLU A 157 19.67 6.19 11.42
C GLU A 157 18.70 7.39 11.43
N LEU A 158 19.27 8.59 11.39
CA LEU A 158 18.56 9.87 11.41
C LEU A 158 18.24 10.41 10.01
N ARG A 159 18.85 9.86 8.95
CA ARG A 159 18.65 10.31 7.57
C ARG A 159 17.34 9.76 7.00
N VAL A 160 16.66 10.62 6.25
CA VAL A 160 15.43 10.31 5.53
C VAL A 160 15.72 10.26 4.04
N GLU A 161 15.22 9.23 3.36
CA GLU A 161 15.34 9.02 1.92
C GLU A 161 13.96 9.09 1.26
N ALA A 162 13.93 9.29 -0.06
CA ALA A 162 12.70 9.20 -0.85
C ALA A 162 12.95 8.26 -2.03
N TYR A 163 12.44 7.03 -1.95
CA TYR A 163 12.48 6.09 -3.06
C TYR A 163 11.64 6.61 -4.23
N SER A 164 12.10 6.34 -5.46
CA SER A 164 11.45 6.80 -6.68
C SER A 164 11.10 5.59 -7.55
N PRO A 165 9.85 5.10 -7.50
CA PRO A 165 9.40 3.94 -8.27
C PRO A 165 9.57 4.11 -9.79
N ALA A 166 9.60 2.99 -10.51
CA ALA A 166 9.88 2.93 -11.94
C ALA A 166 8.86 3.71 -12.81
N TYR A 167 7.65 3.99 -12.31
CA TYR A 167 6.69 4.86 -12.98
C TYR A 167 7.09 6.35 -13.01
N LEU A 168 8.03 6.78 -12.16
CA LEU A 168 8.58 8.15 -12.15
C LEU A 168 9.80 8.32 -13.06
N ALA A 169 10.19 7.30 -13.83
CA ALA A 169 11.32 7.37 -14.74
C ALA A 169 11.11 8.45 -15.82
N ALA A 170 12.16 9.20 -16.16
CA ALA A 170 12.04 10.39 -17.01
C ALA A 170 11.48 10.12 -18.42
N ASN A 171 11.64 8.90 -18.95
CA ASN A 171 11.07 8.45 -20.22
C ASN A 171 9.53 8.23 -20.17
N LYS A 172 8.93 8.21 -18.98
CA LYS A 172 7.47 8.16 -18.75
C LYS A 172 6.83 9.53 -18.54
N ASN A 173 7.61 10.62 -18.48
CA ASN A 173 7.09 11.96 -18.21
C ASN A 173 5.98 12.40 -19.18
N ASN A 174 6.10 12.07 -20.48
CA ASN A 174 5.10 12.46 -21.48
C ASN A 174 3.75 11.73 -21.38
N ILE A 175 3.67 10.64 -20.61
CA ILE A 175 2.41 9.93 -20.31
C ILE A 175 1.94 10.16 -18.88
N ARG A 176 2.58 11.06 -18.12
CA ARG A 176 2.22 11.34 -16.73
C ARG A 176 1.07 12.35 -16.63
N PRO A 177 -0.03 12.05 -15.92
CA PRO A 177 -1.10 13.02 -15.68
C PRO A 177 -0.62 14.26 -14.89
N MET A 178 -0.93 15.44 -15.41
CA MET A 178 -0.55 16.75 -14.88
C MET A 178 -1.76 17.61 -14.53
N TYR A 179 -1.55 18.62 -13.68
CA TYR A 179 -2.55 19.64 -13.31
C TYR A 179 -3.90 19.07 -12.81
N ALA A 180 -3.83 17.95 -12.10
CA ALA A 180 -5.01 17.20 -11.66
C ALA A 180 -5.88 18.00 -10.68
N TYR A 181 -7.20 18.03 -10.94
CA TYR A 181 -8.19 18.73 -10.12
C TYR A 181 -9.45 17.91 -9.90
N ALA A 182 -9.95 17.94 -8.66
CA ALA A 182 -11.19 17.30 -8.22
C ALA A 182 -11.76 18.08 -7.01
N SER A 183 -13.02 17.81 -6.65
CA SER A 183 -13.58 18.35 -5.41
C SER A 183 -12.80 17.82 -4.19
N GLY A 184 -12.26 18.73 -3.38
CA GLY A 184 -11.58 18.41 -2.10
C GLY A 184 -12.48 17.75 -1.04
N SER A 185 -13.79 17.59 -1.30
CA SER A 185 -14.65 16.69 -0.56
C SER A 185 -15.56 15.88 -1.49
N ILE A 186 -15.61 14.57 -1.25
CA ILE A 186 -16.35 13.59 -2.04
C ILE A 186 -17.43 12.97 -1.14
N ARG A 187 -18.62 12.71 -1.69
CA ARG A 187 -19.73 12.07 -0.98
C ARG A 187 -19.83 10.58 -1.30
N TYR A 188 -20.07 9.75 -0.29
CA TYR A 188 -20.27 8.31 -0.49
C TYR A 188 -21.39 8.00 -1.51
N GLY A 189 -21.16 7.02 -2.38
CA GLY A 189 -22.12 6.55 -3.38
C GLY A 189 -22.54 7.58 -4.43
N ARG A 190 -21.79 8.68 -4.59
CA ARG A 190 -22.02 9.71 -5.61
C ARG A 190 -20.92 9.72 -6.66
N THR A 191 -21.24 10.20 -7.84
CA THR A 191 -20.24 10.54 -8.85
C THR A 191 -19.65 11.93 -8.61
N PHE A 192 -18.42 12.13 -9.05
CA PHE A 192 -17.75 13.43 -9.11
C PHE A 192 -16.86 13.49 -10.34
N THR A 193 -16.58 14.69 -10.85
CA THR A 193 -15.64 14.87 -11.97
C THR A 193 -14.23 15.06 -11.44
N MET A 194 -13.25 14.45 -12.11
CA MET A 194 -11.84 14.80 -12.00
C MET A 194 -11.32 15.20 -13.39
N THR A 195 -10.49 16.24 -13.44
CA THR A 195 -9.85 16.73 -14.66
C THR A 195 -8.32 16.71 -14.54
N PHE A 196 -7.61 16.55 -15.65
CA PHE A 196 -6.15 16.61 -15.75
C PHE A 196 -5.70 16.74 -17.22
N MET A 197 -4.41 16.94 -17.45
CA MET A 197 -3.79 16.95 -18.78
C MET A 197 -2.79 15.79 -18.91
N VAL A 198 -2.53 15.31 -20.14
CA VAL A 198 -1.35 14.50 -20.50
C VAL A 198 -0.75 15.02 -21.80
N GLU A 199 0.58 14.99 -21.92
CA GLU A 199 1.28 15.39 -23.16
C GLU A 199 1.01 14.37 -24.28
N ARG A 200 0.93 13.08 -23.93
CA ARG A 200 0.62 11.97 -24.84
C ARG A 200 -0.38 11.02 -24.20
N LEU A 201 -1.44 10.69 -24.95
CA LEU A 201 -2.39 9.64 -24.61
C LEU A 201 -1.73 8.26 -24.81
N GLN A 202 -1.85 7.36 -23.82
CA GLN A 202 -1.37 5.98 -23.89
C GLN A 202 -2.25 5.08 -23.02
N GLY A 203 -2.95 4.12 -23.63
CA GLY A 203 -3.84 3.21 -22.91
C GLY A 203 -5.11 3.90 -22.39
N ALA A 204 -5.65 3.37 -21.29
CA ALA A 204 -6.80 3.93 -20.59
C ALA A 204 -6.36 4.66 -19.31
N PHE A 205 -7.24 5.53 -18.81
CA PHE A 205 -7.06 6.21 -17.53
C PHE A 205 -7.71 5.45 -16.38
N GLU A 206 -7.05 5.48 -15.22
CA GLU A 206 -7.55 4.94 -13.97
C GLU A 206 -7.51 6.00 -12.87
N VAL A 207 -8.26 5.75 -11.79
CA VAL A 207 -8.32 6.67 -10.64
C VAL A 207 -8.21 5.86 -9.36
N ASN A 208 -7.03 5.88 -8.77
CA ASN A 208 -6.69 5.08 -7.60
C ASN A 208 -6.63 5.99 -6.36
N MET A 209 -7.39 5.60 -5.33
CA MET A 209 -7.60 6.37 -4.10
C MET A 209 -6.93 5.66 -2.94
N LEU A 210 -5.89 6.27 -2.36
CA LEU A 210 -5.05 5.67 -1.33
C LEU A 210 -5.23 6.38 0.01
N SER A 211 -5.32 5.60 1.08
CA SER A 211 -5.25 6.11 2.45
C SER A 211 -3.87 6.73 2.74
N ALA A 212 -3.80 7.69 3.66
CA ALA A 212 -2.56 8.02 4.35
C ALA A 212 -2.54 7.30 5.72
N PRO A 213 -1.89 6.13 5.85
CA PRO A 213 -1.81 5.41 7.11
C PRO A 213 -0.88 6.11 8.11
N PHE A 214 -0.94 5.67 9.36
CA PHE A 214 0.16 5.87 10.30
C PHE A 214 0.98 4.58 10.33
N ALA A 215 2.27 4.64 10.00
CA ALA A 215 3.13 3.44 9.87
C ALA A 215 4.24 3.40 10.92
N THR A 216 4.27 2.34 11.73
CA THR A 216 5.32 2.09 12.73
C THR A 216 5.46 0.59 13.01
N HIS A 217 6.67 0.13 13.35
CA HIS A 217 6.93 -1.27 13.70
C HIS A 217 6.41 -2.28 12.64
N SER A 218 6.62 -1.98 11.35
CA SER A 218 6.11 -2.76 10.22
C SER A 218 4.58 -2.87 10.12
N TYR A 219 3.84 -1.97 10.77
CA TYR A 219 2.38 -1.96 10.77
C TYR A 219 1.84 -0.58 10.34
N SER A 220 1.11 -0.57 9.22
CA SER A 220 0.55 0.63 8.58
C SER A 220 -0.96 0.73 8.85
N MET A 221 -1.31 1.33 10.00
CA MET A 221 -2.68 1.42 10.50
C MET A 221 -3.64 2.01 9.45
N GLY A 222 -4.62 1.22 9.03
CA GLY A 222 -5.67 1.63 8.10
C GLY A 222 -5.29 1.66 6.62
N GLN A 223 -4.09 1.20 6.23
CA GLN A 223 -3.63 1.20 4.84
C GLN A 223 -4.63 0.47 3.91
N ARG A 224 -5.05 1.16 2.86
CA ARG A 224 -5.89 0.64 1.76
C ARG A 224 -5.70 1.45 0.48
N MET A 225 -5.79 0.76 -0.66
CA MET A 225 -5.90 1.35 -1.99
C MET A 225 -7.26 0.96 -2.58
N LEU A 226 -7.93 1.90 -3.25
CA LEU A 226 -9.22 1.69 -3.88
C LEU A 226 -9.13 2.12 -5.35
N LYS A 227 -9.21 1.16 -6.26
CA LYS A 227 -9.36 1.39 -7.70
C LYS A 227 -10.80 1.80 -7.99
N LEU A 228 -11.04 3.08 -8.25
CA LEU A 228 -12.38 3.63 -8.39
C LEU A 228 -12.95 3.37 -9.79
N LYS A 229 -14.27 3.15 -9.88
CA LYS A 229 -14.95 3.03 -11.18
C LYS A 229 -15.00 4.39 -11.88
N VAL A 230 -14.55 4.41 -13.13
CA VAL A 230 -14.50 5.59 -14.00
C VAL A 230 -15.44 5.43 -15.22
N THR A 231 -15.75 6.54 -15.88
CA THR A 231 -16.18 6.57 -17.29
C THR A 231 -14.98 6.60 -18.23
N GLU A 232 -15.23 6.46 -19.52
CA GLU A 232 -14.30 6.96 -20.55
C GLU A 232 -14.04 8.46 -20.33
N ALA A 233 -12.88 8.93 -20.81
CA ALA A 233 -12.47 10.31 -20.67
C ALA A 233 -12.93 11.17 -21.85
N VAL A 234 -13.50 12.33 -21.56
CA VAL A 234 -13.85 13.35 -22.56
C VAL A 234 -12.70 14.35 -22.62
N LEU A 235 -12.13 14.56 -23.80
CA LEU A 235 -11.14 15.59 -24.08
C LEU A 235 -11.85 16.87 -24.54
N ASP A 236 -11.45 18.03 -24.01
CA ASP A 236 -11.92 19.34 -24.48
C ASP A 236 -10.93 20.02 -25.46
N ASP A 237 -11.38 21.09 -26.10
CA ASP A 237 -10.58 21.89 -27.05
C ASP A 237 -9.35 22.57 -26.39
N GLY A 238 -9.29 22.60 -25.06
CA GLY A 238 -8.16 23.10 -24.26
C GLY A 238 -7.11 22.04 -23.92
N GLY A 239 -7.31 20.78 -24.34
CA GLY A 239 -6.40 19.67 -24.03
C GLY A 239 -6.61 19.06 -22.65
N ILE A 240 -7.71 19.37 -21.96
CA ILE A 240 -8.05 18.82 -20.65
C ILE A 240 -8.90 17.56 -20.81
N TYR A 241 -8.47 16.48 -20.18
CA TYR A 241 -9.26 15.27 -20.02
C TYR A 241 -10.16 15.39 -18.80
N SER A 242 -11.42 15.00 -18.95
CA SER A 242 -12.46 15.01 -17.93
C SER A 242 -13.03 13.60 -17.75
N ILE A 243 -13.01 13.09 -16.52
CA ILE A 243 -13.49 11.75 -16.15
C ILE A 243 -14.55 11.87 -15.06
N THR A 244 -15.66 11.14 -15.22
CA THR A 244 -16.61 10.95 -14.12
C THR A 244 -16.20 9.73 -13.30
N VAL A 245 -15.93 9.94 -12.02
CA VAL A 245 -15.47 8.94 -11.05
C VAL A 245 -16.60 8.61 -10.08
N THR A 246 -16.83 7.33 -9.81
CA THR A 246 -17.77 6.86 -8.78
C THR A 246 -17.05 6.78 -7.43
N ALA A 247 -17.53 7.50 -6.43
CA ALA A 247 -16.99 7.44 -5.07
C ALA A 247 -17.28 6.08 -4.38
N PRO A 248 -16.47 5.70 -3.37
CA PRO A 248 -16.76 4.55 -2.50
C PRO A 248 -18.22 4.56 -1.98
N PRO A 249 -18.91 3.41 -1.91
CA PRO A 249 -20.34 3.36 -1.64
C PRO A 249 -20.70 3.71 -0.19
N ASN A 250 -19.80 3.48 0.76
CA ASN A 250 -20.03 3.70 2.19
C ASN A 250 -18.70 3.88 2.97
N ALA A 251 -18.84 4.20 4.26
CA ALA A 251 -17.74 4.39 5.21
C ALA A 251 -16.98 3.10 5.59
N ASN A 252 -17.50 1.91 5.28
CA ASN A 252 -16.81 0.65 5.58
C ASN A 252 -15.73 0.36 4.52
N VAL A 253 -16.06 0.62 3.25
CA VAL A 253 -15.14 0.55 2.11
C VAL A 253 -14.04 1.61 2.23
N ALA A 254 -14.40 2.86 2.57
CA ALA A 254 -13.45 3.95 2.81
C ALA A 254 -13.81 4.72 4.10
N PRO A 255 -13.21 4.40 5.25
CA PRO A 255 -13.42 5.11 6.52
C PRO A 255 -13.30 6.63 6.39
N PRO A 256 -14.12 7.43 7.13
CA PRO A 256 -14.12 8.89 7.01
C PRO A 256 -12.77 9.52 7.34
N SER A 257 -12.01 9.89 6.31
CA SER A 257 -10.65 10.43 6.43
C SER A 257 -10.30 11.31 5.21
N TYR A 258 -9.06 11.80 5.18
CA TYR A 258 -8.40 12.32 3.99
C TYR A 258 -7.71 11.18 3.24
N TYR A 259 -7.82 11.22 1.91
CA TYR A 259 -7.22 10.25 0.99
C TYR A 259 -6.44 11.00 -0.10
N MET A 260 -5.44 10.33 -0.65
CA MET A 260 -4.71 10.75 -1.84
C MET A 260 -5.38 10.15 -3.08
N LEU A 261 -5.94 11.01 -3.95
CA LEU A 261 -6.56 10.61 -5.20
C LEU A 261 -5.56 10.80 -6.35
N PHE A 262 -5.15 9.72 -6.99
CA PHE A 262 -4.21 9.74 -8.11
C PHE A 262 -4.94 9.46 -9.44
N PRO A 263 -4.88 10.36 -10.44
CA PRO A 263 -5.04 9.96 -11.84
C PRO A 263 -3.85 9.10 -12.27
N VAL A 264 -4.12 8.04 -13.02
CA VAL A 264 -3.11 7.12 -13.56
C VAL A 264 -3.37 6.91 -15.05
N GLN A 265 -2.30 6.84 -15.85
CA GLN A 265 -2.34 6.43 -17.25
C GLN A 265 -1.29 5.35 -17.47
N ASP A 266 -1.66 4.15 -17.92
CA ASP A 266 -0.73 3.04 -18.22
C ASP A 266 0.31 2.77 -17.10
N GLY A 267 -0.16 2.68 -15.86
CA GLY A 267 0.69 2.52 -14.67
C GLY A 267 1.55 3.76 -14.32
N VAL A 268 1.25 4.93 -14.87
CA VAL A 268 1.96 6.19 -14.59
C VAL A 268 1.06 7.17 -13.83
N PRO A 269 1.27 7.36 -12.51
CA PRO A 269 0.44 8.23 -11.70
C PRO A 269 0.86 9.70 -11.79
N GLY A 270 -0.11 10.61 -11.74
CA GLY A 270 0.13 12.05 -11.61
C GLY A 270 0.66 12.46 -10.23
N ARG A 271 0.42 13.72 -9.85
CA ARG A 271 0.45 14.13 -8.43
C ARG A 271 -0.93 13.90 -7.81
N ALA A 272 -0.95 13.51 -6.55
CA ALA A 272 -2.19 13.21 -5.84
C ALA A 272 -2.94 14.48 -5.42
N ILE A 273 -4.27 14.41 -5.46
CA ILE A 273 -5.19 15.40 -4.92
C ILE A 273 -5.64 14.91 -3.54
N TRP A 274 -5.54 15.76 -2.51
CA TRP A 274 -6.06 15.42 -1.19
C TRP A 274 -7.58 15.65 -1.14
N VAL A 275 -8.33 14.59 -0.88
CA VAL A 275 -9.80 14.58 -0.86
C VAL A 275 -10.34 14.04 0.46
N ARG A 276 -11.41 14.64 0.99
CA ARG A 276 -12.08 14.20 2.22
C ARG A 276 -13.40 13.50 1.94
N MET A 277 -13.51 12.25 2.38
CA MET A 277 -14.76 11.48 2.32
C MET A 277 -15.79 12.00 3.35
N ARG A 278 -17.06 12.06 2.95
CA ARG A 278 -18.22 12.52 3.74
C ARG A 278 -19.52 11.80 3.37
#